data_AF-A0AA45HH49-F1
#
_entry.id   AF-A0AA45HH49-F1
#
_cell.length_a   1.000
_cell.length_b   1.000
_cell.length_c   1.000
_cell.angle_alpha   90.00
_cell.angle_beta   90.00
_cell.angle_gamma   90.00
#
_symmetry.space_group_name_H-M   'P 1'
#
loop_
_entity.id
_entity.type
_entity.pdbx_description
1 polymer ?
#
loop_
_entity_poly.entity_id
_entity_poly.type
_entity_poly.pdbx_seq_one_letter_code
_entity_poly.pdbx_strand_id
1 'polypeptide(L)' 'MPISIRHVLSEETATVYRLIPEFAGLHDAQAIRQHIGERVACALVAYDGAESVGFTLGYESAPG' A
#
# COMPACT_ATOMS: atom_id res chain seq x y z
N MET A 1 -18.70 2.71 11.76
CA MET A 1 -17.71 2.29 12.78
C MET A 1 -16.61 3.33 12.85
N PRO A 2 -15.73 3.37 13.88
CA PRO A 2 -14.55 4.24 13.81
C PRO A 2 -13.61 3.71 12.73
N ILE A 3 -13.10 4.61 11.88
CA ILE A 3 -12.05 4.30 10.92
C ILE A 3 -10.78 3.92 11.70
N SER A 4 -10.17 2.80 11.34
CA SER A 4 -8.88 2.38 11.90
C SER A 4 -7.77 2.54 10.85
N ILE A 5 -6.60 2.97 11.28
CA ILE A 5 -5.43 3.15 10.41
C ILE A 5 -4.31 2.27 10.93
N ARG A 6 -3.73 1.43 10.06
CA ARG A 6 -2.57 0.60 10.41
C ARG A 6 -1.55 0.56 9.28
N HIS A 7 -0.31 0.33 9.66
CA HIS A 7 0.71 -0.09 8.70
C HIS A 7 0.37 -1.49 8.19
N VAL A 8 0.59 -1.71 6.90
CA VAL A 8 0.40 -3.01 6.27
C VAL A 8 1.71 -3.50 5.67
N LEU A 9 1.83 -4.82 5.58
CA LEU A 9 3.00 -5.46 4.99
C LEU A 9 3.06 -5.21 3.48
N SER A 10 4.23 -5.43 2.88
CA SER A 10 4.42 -5.28 1.43
C SER A 10 3.49 -6.18 0.62
N GLU A 11 3.18 -7.37 1.12
CA GLU A 11 2.24 -8.31 0.50
C GLU A 11 0.79 -7.78 0.51
N GLU A 12 0.37 -7.16 1.61
CA GLU A 12 -0.95 -6.53 1.75
C GLU A 12 -1.05 -5.25 0.89
N THR A 13 0.07 -4.55 0.70
CA THR A 13 0.14 -3.35 -0.13
C THR A 13 -0.25 -3.64 -1.59
N ALA A 14 0.13 -4.80 -2.13
CA ALA A 14 -0.23 -5.18 -3.50
C ALA A 14 -1.75 -5.35 -3.70
N THR A 15 -2.46 -5.86 -2.69
CA THR A 15 -3.92 -5.97 -2.73
C THR A 15 -4.57 -4.60 -2.77
N VAL A 16 -4.10 -3.68 -1.93
CA VAL A 16 -4.62 -2.31 -1.85
C VAL A 16 -4.33 -1.52 -3.13
N TYR A 17 -3.16 -1.70 -3.71
CA TYR A 17 -2.78 -1.06 -4.97
C TYR A 17 -3.69 -1.46 -6.14
N ARG A 18 -4.15 -2.72 -6.17
CA ARG A 18 -5.09 -3.23 -7.17
C ARG A 18 -6.53 -2.71 -7.00
N LEU A 19 -6.87 -2.13 -5.85
CA LEU A 19 -8.18 -1.53 -5.64
C LEU A 19 -8.32 -0.17 -6.33
N ILE A 20 -7.21 0.44 -6.77
CA ILE A 20 -7.25 1.63 -7.62
C ILE A 20 -7.32 1.19 -9.08
N PRO A 21 -8.45 1.41 -9.79
CA PRO A 21 -8.62 0.96 -11.17
C PRO A 21 -7.52 1.46 -12.11
N GLU A 22 -7.04 2.68 -11.88
CA GLU A 22 -5.97 3.32 -12.65
C GLU A 22 -4.63 2.59 -12.51
N PHE A 23 -4.40 1.89 -11.39
CA PHE A 23 -3.16 1.17 -11.12
C PHE A 23 -3.28 -0.35 -11.30
N ALA A 24 -4.50 -0.89 -11.31
CA ALA A 24 -4.77 -2.33 -11.35
C ALA A 24 -4.15 -3.06 -12.57
N GLY A 25 -3.83 -2.32 -13.65
CA GLY A 25 -3.16 -2.86 -14.85
C GLY A 25 -1.72 -2.39 -15.07
N LEU A 26 -1.19 -1.48 -14.25
CA LEU A 26 0.10 -0.84 -14.50
C LEU A 26 1.27 -1.52 -13.78
N HIS A 27 1.01 -2.12 -12.60
CA HIS A 27 2.08 -2.66 -11.77
C HIS A 27 1.70 -4.04 -11.24
N ASP A 28 2.54 -5.04 -11.54
CA ASP A 28 2.45 -6.33 -10.89
C ASP A 28 3.03 -6.26 -9.45
N ALA A 29 2.87 -7.35 -8.68
CA ALA A 29 3.33 -7.38 -7.29
C ALA A 29 4.85 -7.15 -7.16
N GLN A 30 5.63 -7.51 -8.18
CA GLN A 30 7.07 -7.33 -8.20
C GLN A 30 7.44 -5.86 -8.44
N ALA A 31 6.77 -5.19 -9.36
CA ALA A 31 6.94 -3.76 -9.63
C ALA A 31 6.55 -2.93 -8.39
N ILE A 32 5.44 -3.28 -7.72
CA ILE A 32 5.02 -2.64 -6.47
C ILE A 32 6.10 -2.82 -5.40
N ARG A 33 6.60 -4.05 -5.22
CA ARG A 33 7.67 -4.35 -4.24
C ARG A 33 8.95 -3.57 -4.52
N GLN A 34 9.36 -3.44 -5.79
CA GLN A 34 10.52 -2.64 -6.18
C GLN A 34 10.33 -1.15 -5.90
N HIS A 35 9.10 -0.65 -6.08
CA HIS A 35 8.79 0.77 -5.90
C HIS A 35 8.71 1.17 -4.42
N ILE A 36 8.21 0.27 -3.56
CA ILE A 36 8.07 0.53 -2.13
C ILE A 36 9.32 0.13 -1.31
N GLY A 37 10.18 -0.73 -1.85
CA GLY A 37 11.37 -1.24 -1.15
C GLY A 37 11.06 -2.34 -0.12
N GLU A 38 12.11 -2.87 0.54
CA GLU A 38 12.00 -3.98 1.52
C GLU A 38 11.73 -3.52 2.96
N ARG A 39 11.64 -2.21 3.23
CA ARG A 39 11.48 -1.70 4.61
C ARG A 39 10.05 -1.88 5.12
N VAL A 40 9.93 -2.24 6.39
CA VAL A 40 8.75 -2.86 7.04
C VAL A 40 7.50 -1.95 7.18
N ALA A 41 7.48 -0.73 6.61
CA ALA A 41 6.41 0.24 6.81
C ALA A 41 6.05 1.04 5.54
N CYS A 42 5.79 0.34 4.43
CA CYS A 42 5.61 0.96 3.11
C CYS A 42 4.22 1.58 2.85
N ALA A 43 3.20 1.17 3.60
CA ALA A 43 1.83 1.63 3.37
C ALA A 43 1.06 1.79 4.68
N LEU A 44 0.29 2.87 4.76
CA LEU A 44 -0.73 3.11 5.78
C LEU A 44 -2.09 2.94 5.12
N VAL A 45 -2.93 2.07 5.68
CA VAL A 45 -4.26 1.76 5.13
C VAL A 45 -5.33 2.11 6.15
N ALA A 46 -6.37 2.79 5.67
CA ALA A 46 -7.57 3.11 6.43
C ALA A 46 -8.63 2.02 6.18
N TYR A 47 -9.25 1.55 7.26
CA TYR A 47 -10.28 0.52 7.24
C TYR A 47 -11.58 1.01 7.89
N ASP A 48 -12.71 0.75 7.22
CA ASP A 48 -14.05 0.75 7.84
C ASP A 48 -14.49 -0.71 8.02
N GLY A 49 -14.38 -1.22 9.25
CA GLY A 49 -14.55 -2.65 9.52
C GLY A 49 -13.46 -3.49 8.84
N ALA A 50 -13.86 -4.38 7.92
CA ALA A 50 -12.95 -5.24 7.15
C ALA A 50 -12.59 -4.66 5.77
N GLU A 51 -13.26 -3.58 5.36
CA GLU A 51 -13.09 -2.97 4.04
C GLU A 51 -12.00 -1.89 4.08
N SER A 52 -11.06 -1.94 3.14
CA SER A 52 -10.08 -0.86 2.96
C SER A 52 -10.70 0.29 2.19
N VAL A 53 -10.72 1.47 2.81
CA VAL A 53 -11.38 2.68 2.26
C VAL A 53 -10.39 3.72 1.75
N GLY A 54 -9.08 3.52 1.97
CA GLY A 54 -8.03 4.39 1.45
C GLY A 54 -6.65 3.96 1.92
N PHE A 55 -5.62 4.49 1.27
CA PHE A 55 -4.23 4.26 1.67
C PHE A 55 -3.30 5.40 1.28
N THR A 56 -2.12 5.41 1.90
CA THR A 56 -0.99 6.23 1.48
C THR A 56 0.28 5.39 1.48
N LEU A 57 1.16 5.62 0.51
CA LEU A 57 2.45 4.94 0.39
C LEU A 57 3.56 5.84 0.89
N GLY A 58 4.45 5.26 1.71
CA GLY A 58 5.73 5.88 2.06
C GLY A 58 6.76 5.49 1.01
N TYR A 59 7.42 6.49 0.42
CA TYR A 59 8.53 6.26 -0.51
C TYR A 59 9.85 6.45 0.22
N GLU A 60 10.76 5.49 0.07
CA GLU A 60 12.14 5.68 0.50
C GLU A 60 12.80 6.71 -0.43
N SER A 61 13.15 7.87 0.11
CA SER A 61 14.03 8.80 -0.59
C SER A 61 15.45 8.23 -0.51
N ALA A 62 16.10 8.02 -1.64
CA ALA A 62 17.53 7.67 -1.66
C ALA A 62 18.29 8.72 -0.82
N PRO A 63 19.25 8.32 0.04
CA PRO A 63 20.08 9.29 0.73
C PRO A 63 20.78 10.15 -0.32
N GLY A 64 20.54 11.46 -0.26
CA GLY A 64 21.19 12.45 -1.11
C GLY A 64 22.67 12.62 -0.82
#